data_AF-A0A3C1GB76-F1
#
_entry.id   AF-A0A3C1GB76-F1
#
_cell.length_a   1.000
_cell.length_b   1.000
_cell.length_c   1.000
_cell.angle_alpha   90.00
_cell.angle_beta   90.00
_cell.angle_gamma   90.00
#
_symmetry.space_group_name_H-M   'P 1'
#
loop_
_entity.id
_entity.type
_entity.pdbx_description
1 polymer ?
#
loop_
_entity_poly.entity_id
_entity_poly.type
_entity_poly.pdbx_seq_one_letter_code
_entity_poly.pdbx_strand_id
1 'polypeptide(L)'
;MRQRLRVEVRRLQRRIGTTMIYVTHDQEEALAIADRVVLMHAGDVVQEGSPEEIYLEPTSAFAADFLGVSNRLDAIAEAGLLRVGDQELPYEGPLRGSVLAIVRSSDLSLDAAPEHGAVTALKGVS
;
A
#
# COMPACT_ATOMS: atom_id res chain seq x y z
N MET A 1 -22.04 8.45 -7.47
CA MET A 1 -22.59 9.73 -6.96
C MET A 1 -21.62 10.47 -6.02
N ARG A 2 -20.93 9.81 -5.08
CA ARG A 2 -19.93 10.44 -4.17
C ARG A 2 -18.67 11.00 -4.85
N GLN A 3 -18.13 10.31 -5.87
CA GLN A 3 -16.94 10.76 -6.61
C GLN A 3 -17.08 12.18 -7.22
N ARG A 4 -18.24 12.52 -7.79
CA ARG A 4 -18.47 13.84 -8.40
C ARG A 4 -18.37 14.97 -7.38
N LEU A 5 -18.89 14.77 -6.17
CA LEU A 5 -18.80 15.75 -5.09
C LEU A 5 -17.36 15.94 -4.61
N ARG A 6 -16.59 14.84 -4.47
CA ARG A 6 -15.16 14.92 -4.11
C ARG A 6 -14.34 15.74 -5.13
N VAL A 7 -14.61 15.58 -6.43
CA VAL A 7 -13.97 16.36 -7.51
C VAL A 7 -14.33 17.85 -7.44
N GLU A 8 -15.60 18.17 -7.20
CA GLU A 8 -16.06 19.56 -7.06
C GLU A 8 -15.46 20.25 -5.82
N VAL A 9 -15.35 19.55 -4.68
CA VAL A 9 -14.67 20.07 -3.49
C VAL A 9 -13.20 20.36 -3.77
N ARG A 10 -12.49 19.45 -4.44
CA ARG A 10 -11.07 19.66 -4.80
C ARG A 10 -10.89 20.83 -5.78
N ARG A 11 -11.78 20.98 -6.75
CA ARG A 11 -11.79 22.13 -7.67
C ARG A 11 -12.02 23.44 -6.93
N LEU A 12 -12.98 23.46 -5.99
CA LEU A 12 -13.29 24.65 -5.20
C LEU A 12 -12.11 25.02 -4.29
N GLN A 13 -11.53 24.05 -3.58
CA GLN A 13 -10.33 24.23 -2.75
C GLN A 13 -9.17 24.86 -3.53
N ARG A 14 -8.84 24.29 -4.71
CA ARG A 14 -7.78 24.85 -5.59
C ARG A 14 -8.09 26.27 -6.05
N ARG A 15 -9.36 26.58 -6.30
CA ARG A 15 -9.80 27.93 -6.72
C ARG A 15 -9.71 28.98 -5.61
N ILE A 16 -9.85 28.57 -4.34
CA ILE A 16 -9.82 29.47 -3.18
C ILE A 16 -8.36 29.81 -2.78
N GLY A 17 -7.38 29.00 -3.19
CA GLY A 17 -5.95 29.32 -3.07
C GLY A 17 -5.45 29.49 -1.63
N THR A 18 -6.19 28.97 -0.65
CA THR A 18 -5.85 29.07 0.78
C THR A 18 -5.38 27.71 1.29
N THR A 19 -4.43 27.71 2.22
CA THR A 19 -3.97 26.48 2.89
C THR A 19 -5.12 25.84 3.66
N MET A 20 -5.37 24.55 3.43
CA MET A 20 -6.42 23.80 4.10
C MET A 20 -5.85 22.53 4.73
N ILE A 21 -6.26 22.26 5.97
CA ILE A 21 -6.02 20.99 6.65
C ILE A 21 -7.35 20.24 6.69
N TYR A 22 -7.34 18.99 6.24
CA TYR A 22 -8.50 18.10 6.28
C TYR A 22 -8.15 16.85 7.07
N VAL A 23 -8.99 16.51 8.04
CA VAL A 23 -8.81 15.35 8.92
C VAL A 23 -9.93 14.37 8.63
N THR A 24 -9.57 13.16 8.25
CA THR A 24 -10.50 12.06 7.99
C THR A 24 -9.91 10.75 8.50
N HIS A 25 -10.79 9.78 8.71
CA HIS A 25 -10.40 8.39 8.97
C HIS A 25 -10.53 7.51 7.71
N ASP A 26 -11.07 8.06 6.61
CA ASP A 26 -11.23 7.36 5.34
C ASP A 26 -10.01 7.60 4.44
N GLN A 27 -9.29 6.51 4.15
CA GLN A 27 -8.12 6.52 3.29
C GLN A 27 -8.42 7.01 1.86
N GLU A 28 -9.56 6.64 1.26
CA GLU A 28 -9.88 7.02 -0.12
C GLU A 28 -10.10 8.53 -0.21
N GLU A 29 -10.62 9.14 0.85
CA GLU A 29 -10.81 10.58 0.93
C GLU A 29 -9.48 11.32 1.03
N ALA A 30 -8.61 10.85 1.91
CA ALA A 30 -7.29 11.42 2.10
C ALA A 30 -6.48 11.37 0.79
N LEU A 31 -6.43 10.20 0.15
CA LEU A 31 -5.65 9.97 -1.07
C LEU A 31 -6.22 10.71 -2.30
N ALA A 32 -7.54 10.88 -2.39
CA ALA A 32 -8.16 11.50 -3.57
C ALA A 32 -8.06 13.03 -3.61
N ILE A 33 -7.96 13.68 -2.44
CA ILE A 33 -8.13 15.13 -2.31
C ILE A 33 -6.83 15.82 -1.93
N ALA A 34 -6.01 15.20 -1.07
CA ALA A 34 -4.82 15.83 -0.52
C ALA A 34 -3.70 15.98 -1.55
N ASP A 35 -2.91 17.03 -1.37
CA ASP A 35 -1.61 17.17 -2.03
C ASP A 35 -0.48 16.57 -1.17
N ARG A 36 -0.68 16.55 0.16
CA ARG A 36 0.18 15.88 1.14
C ARG A 36 -0.69 15.18 2.19
N VAL A 37 -0.35 13.96 2.52
CA VAL A 37 -1.03 13.12 3.51
C VAL A 37 -0.10 12.95 4.72
N VAL A 38 -0.66 13.12 5.91
CA VAL A 38 0.02 12.86 7.19
C VAL A 38 -0.76 11.75 7.89
N LEU A 39 -0.16 10.57 7.98
CA LEU A 39 -0.71 9.45 8.71
C LEU A 39 -0.28 9.54 10.18
N MET A 40 -1.25 9.46 11.08
CA MET A 40 -1.01 9.54 12.52
C MET A 40 -1.51 8.29 13.23
N HIS A 41 -0.79 7.87 14.27
CA HIS A 41 -1.17 6.79 15.17
C HIS A 41 -0.81 7.16 16.60
N ALA A 42 -1.76 7.00 17.53
CA ALA A 42 -1.58 7.30 18.96
C ALA A 42 -1.02 8.71 19.29
N GLY A 43 -1.25 9.68 18.40
CA GLY A 43 -0.76 11.06 18.56
C GLY A 43 0.57 11.36 17.86
N ASP A 44 1.24 10.35 17.34
CA ASP A 44 2.51 10.49 16.61
C ASP A 44 2.30 10.42 15.10
N VAL A 45 3.14 11.13 14.34
CA VAL A 45 3.20 11.00 12.88
C VAL A 45 3.92 9.70 12.53
N VAL A 46 3.21 8.81 11.84
CA VAL A 46 3.74 7.53 11.36
C VAL A 46 4.44 7.70 10.02
N GLN A 47 3.78 8.41 9.10
CA GLN A 47 4.29 8.64 7.76
C GLN A 47 3.72 9.93 7.20
N GLU A 48 4.52 10.62 6.39
CA GLU A 48 4.11 11.81 5.66
C GLU A 48 4.64 11.70 4.24
N GLY A 49 3.82 12.11 3.27
CA GLY A 49 4.22 12.13 1.87
C GLY A 49 3.08 12.55 0.95
N SER A 50 3.31 12.48 -0.34
CA SER A 50 2.27 12.54 -1.35
C SER A 50 1.31 11.34 -1.21
N PRO A 51 0.06 11.44 -1.72
CA PRO A 51 -0.84 10.30 -1.78
C PRO A 51 -0.22 9.05 -2.44
N GLU A 52 0.61 9.26 -3.47
CA GLU A 52 1.27 8.18 -4.19
C GLU A 52 2.34 7.49 -3.34
N GLU A 53 3.21 8.25 -2.66
CA GLU A 53 4.23 7.69 -1.75
C GLU A 53 3.58 6.95 -0.57
N ILE A 54 2.55 7.54 0.04
CA ILE A 54 1.81 6.87 1.12
C ILE A 54 1.25 5.54 0.62
N TYR A 55 0.64 5.53 -0.57
CA TYR A 55 0.01 4.34 -1.13
C TYR A 55 1.02 3.28 -1.59
N LEU A 56 2.04 3.66 -2.35
CA LEU A 56 3.00 2.75 -3.00
C LEU A 56 4.10 2.27 -2.07
N GLU A 57 4.53 3.11 -1.13
CA GLU A 57 5.70 2.88 -0.30
C GLU A 57 5.39 3.10 1.19
N PRO A 58 4.55 2.25 1.81
CA PRO A 58 4.26 2.36 3.23
C PRO A 58 5.53 2.08 4.05
N THR A 59 5.88 3.00 4.96
CA THR A 59 7.13 2.91 5.75
C THR A 59 6.99 2.10 7.04
N SER A 60 5.78 1.66 7.37
CA SER A 60 5.51 0.87 8.57
C SER A 60 4.38 -0.14 8.35
N ALA A 61 4.34 -1.17 9.20
CA ALA A 61 3.24 -2.13 9.24
C ALA A 61 1.89 -1.43 9.45
N PHE A 62 1.84 -0.42 10.33
CA PHE A 62 0.62 0.35 10.54
C PHE A 62 0.19 1.10 9.28
N ALA A 63 1.11 1.72 8.54
CA ALA A 63 0.80 2.40 7.29
C ALA A 63 0.25 1.44 6.24
N ALA A 64 0.87 0.27 6.10
CA ALA A 64 0.39 -0.78 5.19
C ALA A 64 -1.00 -1.29 5.60
N ASP A 65 -1.21 -1.60 6.89
CA ASP A 65 -2.50 -2.06 7.41
C ASP A 65 -3.58 -0.99 7.23
N PHE A 66 -3.24 0.28 7.52
CA PHE A 66 -4.14 1.43 7.40
C PHE A 66 -4.62 1.62 5.97
N LEU A 67 -3.77 1.36 4.97
CA LEU A 67 -4.09 1.49 3.54
C LEU A 67 -4.83 0.28 2.97
N GLY A 68 -5.18 -0.68 3.83
CA GLY A 68 -5.88 -1.91 3.44
C GLY A 68 -4.98 -2.93 2.77
N VAL A 69 -3.66 -2.83 2.96
CA VAL A 69 -2.73 -3.89 2.52
C VAL A 69 -2.79 -5.03 3.54
N SER A 70 -3.67 -5.98 3.27
CA SER A 70 -4.07 -6.99 4.25
C SER A 70 -3.33 -8.32 4.14
N ASN A 71 -2.66 -8.60 3.02
CA ASN A 71 -1.93 -9.85 2.87
C ASN A 71 -0.50 -9.69 3.37
N ARG A 72 -0.21 -10.35 4.48
CA ARG A 72 1.09 -10.38 5.14
C ARG A 72 1.60 -11.80 5.08
N LEU A 73 2.76 -12.00 4.48
CA LEU A 73 3.35 -13.31 4.26
C LEU A 73 4.74 -13.33 4.90
N ASP A 74 4.98 -14.32 5.76
CA ASP A 74 6.31 -14.54 6.29
C ASP A 74 7.25 -14.95 5.15
N ALA A 75 8.43 -14.33 5.12
CA ALA A 75 9.38 -14.51 4.05
C ALA A 75 10.82 -14.51 4.57
N ILE A 76 11.73 -15.06 3.76
CA ILE A 76 13.17 -15.03 4.01
C ILE A 76 13.83 -14.28 2.86
N ALA A 77 14.49 -13.17 3.16
CA ALA A 77 15.23 -12.37 2.19
C ALA A 77 16.71 -12.79 2.17
N GLU A 78 17.19 -13.11 0.98
CA GLU A 78 18.58 -13.43 0.67
C GLU A 78 19.09 -12.50 -0.45
N ALA A 79 20.38 -12.60 -0.80
CA ALA A 79 20.92 -11.78 -1.87
C ALA A 79 20.33 -12.20 -3.23
N GLY A 80 19.47 -11.35 -3.80
CA GLY A 80 18.83 -11.59 -5.10
C GLY A 80 17.50 -12.34 -5.03
N LEU A 81 17.07 -12.81 -3.85
CA LEU A 81 15.95 -13.73 -3.70
C LEU A 81 15.11 -13.44 -2.46
N LEU A 82 13.79 -13.49 -2.61
CA LEU A 82 12.81 -13.48 -1.53
C LEU A 82 12.03 -14.80 -1.58
N ARG A 83 12.13 -15.59 -0.51
CA ARG A 83 11.38 -16.84 -0.35
C ARG A 83 10.10 -16.58 0.42
N VAL A 84 8.95 -16.90 -0.17
CA VAL A 84 7.62 -16.77 0.44
C VAL A 84 6.92 -18.12 0.38
N GLY A 85 6.90 -18.86 1.50
CA GLY A 85 6.52 -20.28 1.48
C GLY A 85 7.42 -21.09 0.56
N ASP A 86 6.83 -21.78 -0.42
CA ASP A 86 7.54 -22.56 -1.45
C ASP A 86 7.88 -21.75 -2.72
N GLN A 87 7.55 -20.45 -2.76
CA GLN A 87 7.81 -19.58 -3.91
C GLN A 87 9.10 -18.79 -3.73
N GLU A 88 9.81 -18.59 -4.83
CA GLU A 88 11.03 -17.79 -4.91
C GLU A 88 10.80 -16.62 -5.87
N LEU A 89 10.98 -15.40 -5.36
CA LEU A 89 10.79 -14.14 -6.10
C LEU A 89 12.12 -13.39 -6.22
N PRO A 90 12.43 -12.73 -7.34
CA PRO A 90 13.58 -11.83 -7.43
C PRO A 90 13.50 -10.73 -6.37
N TYR A 91 14.62 -10.46 -5.68
CA TYR A 91 14.68 -9.45 -4.63
C TYR A 91 16.01 -8.71 -4.61
N GLU A 92 15.96 -7.42 -4.94
CA GLU A 92 17.13 -6.53 -4.97
C GLU A 92 17.16 -5.58 -3.76
N GLY A 93 16.29 -5.77 -2.78
CA GLY A 93 16.21 -4.91 -1.61
C GLY A 93 17.33 -5.14 -0.58
N PRO A 94 17.43 -4.27 0.44
CA PRO A 94 18.52 -4.28 1.41
C PRO A 94 18.33 -5.27 2.57
N LEU A 95 17.11 -5.78 2.80
CA LEU A 95 16.79 -6.60 3.98
C LEU A 95 17.34 -8.03 3.82
N ARG A 96 17.72 -8.66 4.94
CA ARG A 96 18.24 -10.04 4.96
C ARG A 96 17.66 -10.80 6.14
N GLY A 97 17.43 -12.09 5.98
CA GLY A 97 16.86 -12.96 7.00
C GLY A 97 15.32 -12.95 7.01
N SER A 98 14.72 -13.20 8.18
CA SER A 98 13.26 -13.21 8.32
C SER A 98 12.70 -11.81 8.11
N VAL A 99 11.81 -11.68 7.13
CA VAL A 99 11.14 -10.44 6.76
C VAL A 99 9.65 -10.71 6.59
N LEU A 100 8.86 -9.64 6.63
CA LEU A 100 7.45 -9.69 6.34
C LEU A 100 7.20 -9.12 4.95
N ALA A 101 6.72 -9.96 4.03
CA ALA A 101 6.28 -9.52 2.71
C ALA A 101 4.84 -8.99 2.80
N ILE A 102 4.62 -7.79 2.28
CA ILE A 102 3.33 -7.11 2.26
C ILE A 102 2.84 -7.12 0.82
N VAL A 103 1.66 -7.71 0.57
CA VAL A 103 1.11 -7.91 -0.78
C VAL A 103 -0.28 -7.28 -0.88
N ARG A 104 -0.49 -6.44 -1.89
CA ARG A 104 -1.80 -5.85 -2.17
C ARG A 104 -2.65 -6.80 -2.99
N SER A 105 -3.95 -6.82 -2.73
CA SER A 105 -4.90 -7.60 -3.51
C SER A 105 -4.97 -7.18 -4.99
N SER A 106 -4.63 -5.92 -5.32
CA SER A 106 -4.49 -5.45 -6.70
C SER A 106 -3.31 -6.07 -7.43
N ASP A 107 -2.29 -6.49 -6.69
CA ASP A 107 -1.02 -6.98 -7.21
C ASP A 107 -1.04 -8.52 -7.29
N LEU A 108 -2.19 -9.14 -6.98
CA LEU A 108 -2.43 -10.57 -7.02
C LEU A 108 -3.22 -10.96 -8.26
N SER A 109 -2.67 -11.87 -9.06
CA SER A 109 -3.44 -12.64 -10.04
C SER A 109 -3.62 -14.08 -9.54
N LEU A 110 -4.84 -14.59 -9.58
CA LEU A 110 -5.10 -16.01 -9.34
C LEU A 110 -5.09 -16.76 -10.67
N ASP A 111 -4.28 -17.82 -10.75
CA ASP A 111 -4.29 -18.75 -11.89
C ASP A 111 -4.88 -20.10 -11.44
N ALA A 112 -5.40 -20.89 -12.39
CA ALA A 112 -5.96 -22.20 -12.10
C ALA A 112 -4.87 -23.13 -11.58
N ALA A 113 -5.14 -23.80 -10.46
CA ALA A 113 -4.22 -24.80 -9.92
C ALA A 113 -4.10 -25.98 -10.90
N PRO A 114 -2.89 -26.46 -11.25
CA PRO A 114 -2.76 -27.73 -11.93
C PRO A 114 -3.38 -28.83 -11.04
N GLU A 115 -4.06 -29.81 -11.66
CA GLU A 115 -4.91 -30.81 -10.98
C GLU A 115 -4.21 -31.67 -9.89
N HIS A 116 -2.93 -31.47 -9.62
CA HIS A 116 -2.17 -32.18 -8.58
C HIS A 116 -1.28 -31.20 -7.80
N GLY A 117 -1.73 -30.79 -6.62
CA GLY A 117 -0.95 -29.97 -5.68
C GLY A 117 -1.14 -28.47 -5.93
N ALA A 118 -1.86 -27.81 -5.03
CA ALA A 118 -2.19 -26.39 -5.12
C ALA A 118 -0.92 -25.52 -5.09
N VAL A 119 -0.44 -25.12 -6.26
CA VAL A 119 0.53 -24.04 -6.42
C VAL A 119 -0.22 -22.83 -6.95
N THR A 120 -0.59 -21.91 -6.05
CA THR A 120 -1.07 -20.58 -6.45
C THR A 120 0.17 -19.72 -6.70
N ALA A 121 0.49 -19.49 -7.97
CA ALA A 121 1.60 -18.63 -8.36
C ALA A 121 1.26 -17.17 -8.05
N LEU A 122 1.96 -16.58 -7.09
CA LEU A 122 1.96 -15.15 -6.83
C LEU A 122 2.84 -14.47 -7.88
N LYS A 123 2.25 -13.97 -8.98
CA LYS A 123 2.97 -13.07 -9.88
C LYS A 123 2.90 -11.65 -9.32
N GLY A 124 4.00 -11.16 -8.78
CA GLY A 124 4.16 -9.74 -8.52
C GLY A 124 4.20 -8.98 -9.84
N VAL A 125 3.32 -7.98 -9.99
CA VAL A 125 3.43 -7.02 -11.09
C VAL A 125 4.49 -6.00 -10.67
N SER A 126 5.57 -5.93 -11.45
CA SER A 126 6.69 -4.99 -11.24
C SER A 126 6.29 -3.55 -11.48
#